data_AF-A0A8B6ES70-F1
#
_entry.id   AF-A0A8B6ES70-F1
#
_cell.length_a   1.000
_cell.length_b   1.000
_cell.length_c   1.000
_cell.angle_alpha   90.00
_cell.angle_beta   90.00
_cell.angle_gamma   90.00
#
_symmetry.space_group_name_H-M   'P 1'
#
loop_
_entity.id
_entity.type
_entity.pdbx_description
1 polymer ?
#
loop_
_entity_poly.entity_id
_entity_poly.type
_entity_poly.pdbx_seq_one_letter_code
_entity_poly.pdbx_strand_id
1 'polypeptide(L)'
;YLHNNKIRLLESNTFINMADLYYIQLSGNPLNCDCSIFAFWSWIIERSPISLGSYAKCSNGTLVTSLQSAVLDTCRPDNCQCFNGAKCMAMGYELICDCIGQWTGTFCQESQCTSYDCGFGDCYIEPVNGTAQCLCGERYVNYCP
;
A
#
# COMPACT_ATOMS: atom_id res chain seq x y z
N TYR A 1 -4.76 -22.62 1.45
CA TYR A 1 -5.59 -22.11 2.56
C TYR A 1 -4.73 -21.21 3.45
N LEU A 2 -5.18 -19.99 3.76
CA LEU A 2 -4.40 -18.98 4.52
C LEU A 2 -5.20 -18.36 5.69
N HIS A 3 -6.31 -18.95 6.09
CA HIS A 3 -7.20 -18.41 7.14
C HIS A 3 -6.59 -18.50 8.55
N ASN A 4 -7.10 -17.68 9.47
CA ASN A 4 -6.71 -17.61 10.89
C ASN A 4 -5.21 -17.41 11.13
N ASN A 5 -4.57 -16.62 10.26
CA ASN A 5 -3.17 -16.22 10.40
C ASN A 5 -3.08 -14.74 10.80
N LYS A 6 -1.87 -14.18 10.75
CA LYS A 6 -1.58 -12.77 11.05
C LYS A 6 -1.27 -11.97 9.78
N ILE A 7 -1.80 -12.39 8.64
CA ILE A 7 -1.55 -11.72 7.36
C ILE A 7 -2.19 -10.34 7.42
N ARG A 8 -1.38 -9.32 7.15
CA ARG A 8 -1.85 -7.92 7.04
C ARG A 8 -1.89 -7.47 5.59
N LEU A 9 -0.98 -7.95 4.76
CA LEU A 9 -0.81 -7.54 3.38
C LEU A 9 -0.53 -8.75 2.50
N LEU A 10 -1.05 -8.72 1.28
CA LEU A 10 -0.67 -9.59 0.17
C LEU A 10 -0.41 -8.69 -1.03
N GLU A 11 0.76 -8.81 -1.63
CA GLU A 11 1.11 -8.05 -2.84
C GLU A 11 0.43 -8.67 -4.06
N SER A 12 0.19 -7.87 -5.11
CA SER A 12 -0.51 -8.29 -6.33
C SER A 12 0.16 -9.45 -7.08
N ASN A 13 1.49 -9.59 -6.95
CA ASN A 13 2.28 -10.63 -7.60
C ASN A 13 2.42 -11.90 -6.76
N THR A 14 1.90 -11.94 -5.52
CA THR A 14 2.11 -13.06 -4.57
C THR A 14 1.76 -14.42 -5.17
N PHE A 15 0.73 -14.49 -6.03
CA PHE A 15 0.27 -15.72 -6.67
C PHE A 15 0.43 -15.73 -8.20
N ILE A 16 1.31 -14.89 -8.76
CA ILE A 16 1.43 -14.72 -10.21
C ILE A 16 1.75 -16.02 -10.96
N ASN A 17 2.51 -16.93 -10.32
CA ASN A 17 2.92 -18.22 -10.89
C ASN A 17 1.94 -19.37 -10.59
N MET A 18 0.84 -19.12 -9.86
CA MET A 18 -0.15 -20.14 -9.53
C MET A 18 -1.30 -20.10 -10.56
N ALA A 19 -1.02 -20.59 -11.77
CA ALA A 19 -1.95 -20.53 -12.90
C ALA A 19 -3.29 -21.25 -12.63
N ASP A 20 -3.27 -22.34 -11.86
CA ASP A 20 -4.45 -23.14 -11.53
C ASP A 20 -5.16 -22.70 -10.22
N LEU A 21 -4.75 -21.57 -9.64
CA LEU A 21 -5.35 -21.09 -8.40
C LEU A 21 -6.80 -20.67 -8.65
N TYR A 22 -7.75 -21.37 -8.02
CA TYR A 22 -9.18 -21.12 -8.19
C TYR A 22 -9.90 -20.78 -6.87
N TYR A 23 -9.23 -20.96 -5.72
CA TYR A 23 -9.83 -20.74 -4.40
C TYR A 23 -8.82 -20.20 -3.40
N ILE A 24 -9.19 -19.11 -2.72
CA ILE A 24 -8.38 -18.49 -1.66
C ILE A 24 -9.26 -18.23 -0.44
N GLN A 25 -8.82 -18.69 0.73
CA GLN A 25 -9.47 -18.46 2.03
C GLN A 25 -8.58 -17.59 2.92
N LEU A 26 -9.02 -16.37 3.21
CA LEU A 26 -8.28 -15.36 4.01
C LEU A 26 -8.99 -14.93 5.29
N SER A 27 -10.11 -15.57 5.65
CA SER A 27 -10.86 -15.27 6.88
C SER A 27 -9.98 -15.35 8.14
N GLY A 28 -10.28 -14.55 9.16
CA GLY A 28 -9.53 -14.55 10.42
C GLY A 28 -8.13 -13.94 10.37
N ASN A 29 -7.80 -13.18 9.32
CA ASN A 29 -6.57 -12.39 9.22
C ASN A 29 -6.84 -10.90 9.49
N PRO A 30 -5.91 -10.16 10.14
CA PRO A 30 -6.03 -8.72 10.37
C PRO A 30 -5.62 -7.93 9.11
N LEU A 31 -6.36 -8.11 8.02
CA LEU A 31 -6.02 -7.54 6.71
C LEU A 31 -6.04 -6.01 6.76
N ASN A 32 -4.99 -5.38 6.25
CA ASN A 32 -4.92 -3.95 6.06
C ASN A 32 -5.65 -3.59 4.77
N CYS A 33 -6.88 -3.09 4.88
CA CYS A 33 -7.69 -2.67 3.73
C CYS A 33 -7.52 -1.19 3.41
N ASP A 34 -6.28 -0.76 3.32
CA ASP A 34 -5.92 0.52 2.74
C ASP A 34 -5.51 0.32 1.27
N CYS A 35 -4.81 1.32 0.72
CA CYS A 35 -4.32 1.28 -0.65
C CYS A 35 -3.39 0.10 -0.96
N SER A 36 -2.67 -0.43 0.04
CA SER A 36 -1.63 -1.44 -0.18
C SER A 36 -2.18 -2.80 -0.62
N ILE A 37 -3.41 -3.15 -0.22
CA ILE A 37 -4.02 -4.45 -0.54
C ILE A 37 -4.90 -4.41 -1.80
N PHE A 38 -5.16 -3.20 -2.34
CA PHE A 38 -6.09 -3.02 -3.44
C PHE A 38 -5.62 -3.72 -4.72
N ALA A 39 -4.34 -3.58 -5.07
CA ALA A 39 -3.78 -4.23 -6.26
C ALA A 39 -3.94 -5.77 -6.22
N PHE A 40 -3.85 -6.36 -5.02
CA PHE A 40 -4.11 -7.77 -4.81
C PHE A 40 -5.60 -8.12 -4.93
N TRP A 41 -6.50 -7.28 -4.42
CA TRP A 41 -7.93 -7.49 -4.58
C TRP A 41 -8.39 -7.36 -6.03
N SER A 42 -7.89 -6.36 -6.77
CA SER A 42 -8.14 -6.21 -8.21
C SER A 42 -7.68 -7.43 -8.98
N TRP A 43 -6.49 -7.96 -8.67
CA TRP A 43 -6.01 -9.20 -9.29
C TRP A 43 -6.97 -10.38 -9.05
N ILE A 44 -7.52 -10.54 -7.84
CA ILE A 44 -8.50 -11.59 -7.56
C ILE A 44 -9.79 -11.39 -8.36
N ILE A 45 -10.31 -10.16 -8.41
CA ILE A 45 -11.55 -9.82 -9.12
C ILE A 45 -11.41 -10.02 -10.63
N GLU A 46 -10.30 -9.54 -11.20
CA GLU A 46 -10.01 -9.62 -12.64
C GLU A 46 -9.78 -11.06 -13.09
N ARG A 47 -9.16 -11.89 -12.25
CA ARG A 47 -9.05 -13.33 -12.46
C ARG A 47 -10.34 -14.05 -12.05
N SER A 48 -11.40 -13.87 -12.83
CA SER A 48 -12.54 -14.79 -12.82
C SER A 48 -12.04 -16.19 -13.22
N PRO A 49 -12.23 -17.27 -12.41
CA PRO A 49 -13.20 -17.42 -11.33
C PRO A 49 -12.53 -17.73 -9.96
N ILE A 50 -11.56 -16.94 -9.49
CA ILE A 50 -11.01 -17.14 -8.14
C ILE A 50 -12.11 -16.90 -7.12
N SER A 51 -12.55 -17.97 -6.47
CA SER A 51 -13.51 -17.91 -5.38
C SER A 51 -12.78 -17.45 -4.10
N LEU A 52 -13.07 -16.23 -3.68
CA LEU A 52 -12.77 -15.75 -2.33
C LEU A 52 -13.74 -16.42 -1.36
N GLY A 53 -13.21 -17.31 -0.53
CA GLY A 53 -13.94 -17.83 0.62
C GLY A 53 -14.48 -16.65 1.45
N SER A 54 -15.80 -16.50 1.46
CA SER A 54 -16.49 -15.21 1.56
C SER A 54 -16.58 -14.66 2.99
N TYR A 55 -15.45 -14.49 3.68
CA TYR A 55 -15.36 -13.91 5.03
C TYR A 55 -14.03 -13.20 5.31
N ALA A 56 -13.26 -12.85 4.28
CA ALA A 56 -12.10 -11.99 4.45
C ALA A 56 -12.57 -10.62 4.93
N LYS A 57 -12.08 -10.22 6.10
CA LYS A 57 -12.41 -8.94 6.73
C LYS A 57 -11.15 -8.13 6.89
N CYS A 58 -11.31 -6.84 6.72
CA CYS A 58 -10.35 -5.83 7.12
C CYS A 58 -10.18 -5.85 8.64
N SER A 59 -9.07 -5.32 9.13
CA SER A 59 -8.78 -5.19 10.57
C SER A 59 -9.86 -4.41 11.33
N ASN A 60 -10.56 -3.49 10.66
CA ASN A 60 -11.71 -2.74 11.19
C ASN A 60 -13.06 -3.50 11.10
N GLY A 61 -13.07 -4.74 10.59
CA GLY A 61 -14.26 -5.58 10.46
C GLY A 61 -15.02 -5.45 9.14
N THR A 62 -14.67 -4.49 8.28
CA THR A 62 -15.27 -4.32 6.94
C THR A 62 -15.03 -5.55 6.07
N LEU A 63 -16.01 -5.96 5.27
CA LEU A 63 -15.83 -7.05 4.33
C LEU A 63 -14.95 -6.59 3.17
N VAL A 64 -13.97 -7.41 2.78
CA VAL A 64 -13.11 -7.09 1.64
C VAL A 64 -13.93 -6.95 0.34
N THR A 65 -14.98 -7.76 0.18
CA THR A 65 -15.86 -7.71 -1.00
C THR A 65 -16.73 -6.46 -1.05
N SER A 66 -16.92 -5.74 0.05
CA SER A 66 -17.65 -4.47 0.05
C SER A 66 -16.76 -3.28 -0.33
N LEU A 67 -15.50 -3.52 -0.68
CA LEU A 67 -14.60 -2.49 -1.22
C LEU A 67 -14.90 -2.18 -2.70
N GLN A 68 -15.88 -2.84 -3.34
CA GLN A 68 -16.17 -2.68 -4.76
C GLN A 68 -17.30 -1.67 -5.06
N SER A 69 -17.03 -0.77 -6.02
CA SER A 69 -17.94 0.16 -6.74
C SER A 69 -18.18 1.52 -6.02
N ALA A 70 -17.91 2.69 -6.62
CA ALA A 70 -18.63 3.18 -7.80
C ALA A 70 -17.87 4.20 -8.68
N VAL A 71 -18.34 4.28 -9.92
CA VAL A 71 -18.08 5.30 -10.94
C VAL A 71 -18.33 6.71 -10.37
N LEU A 72 -17.40 7.65 -10.68
CA LEU A 72 -17.44 9.11 -10.42
C LEU A 72 -17.14 9.64 -9.00
N ASP A 73 -16.44 8.91 -8.14
CA ASP A 73 -15.82 9.53 -6.96
C ASP A 73 -14.32 9.74 -7.17
N THR A 74 -13.89 11.00 -7.16
CA THR A 74 -12.50 11.42 -7.34
C THR A 74 -11.55 10.72 -6.36
N CYS A 75 -11.99 10.49 -5.11
CA CYS A 75 -11.29 9.68 -4.11
C CYS A 75 -11.86 8.26 -4.02
N ARG A 76 -11.58 7.44 -5.04
CA ARG A 76 -12.01 6.05 -5.04
C ARG A 76 -11.04 5.18 -4.23
N PRO A 77 -11.51 4.24 -3.39
CA PRO A 77 -10.66 3.21 -2.78
C PRO A 77 -9.85 2.42 -3.83
N ASP A 78 -10.41 2.35 -5.04
CA ASP A 78 -9.91 1.60 -6.18
C ASP A 78 -8.89 2.35 -7.04
N ASN A 79 -8.71 3.65 -6.77
CA ASN A 79 -7.78 4.51 -7.47
C ASN A 79 -6.94 5.21 -6.42
N CYS A 80 -6.06 4.43 -5.80
CA CYS A 80 -5.12 4.80 -4.74
C CYS A 80 -4.14 5.89 -5.20
N GLN A 81 -4.64 7.09 -5.44
CA GLN A 81 -3.83 8.20 -5.93
C GLN A 81 -2.93 8.77 -4.84
N CYS A 82 -3.28 8.63 -3.55
CA CYS A 82 -2.43 9.09 -2.44
C CYS A 82 -1.54 7.98 -1.91
N PHE A 83 -0.24 8.26 -1.75
CA PHE A 83 0.78 7.35 -1.25
C PHE A 83 0.99 7.50 0.27
N ASN A 84 1.73 6.55 0.85
CA ASN A 84 2.27 6.63 2.21
C ASN A 84 1.24 6.88 3.32
N GLY A 85 0.03 6.33 3.17
CA GLY A 85 -1.03 6.43 4.17
C GLY A 85 -1.72 7.81 4.22
N ALA A 86 -1.47 8.68 3.24
CA ALA A 86 -2.15 9.96 3.13
C ALA A 86 -3.66 9.81 2.92
N LYS A 87 -4.42 10.76 3.46
CA LYS A 87 -5.88 10.75 3.37
C LYS A 87 -6.31 11.43 2.08
N CYS A 88 -7.08 10.72 1.25
CA CYS A 88 -7.70 11.30 0.06
C CYS A 88 -8.91 12.14 0.44
N MET A 89 -8.99 13.37 -0.08
CA MET A 89 -10.11 14.28 0.05
C MET A 89 -10.55 14.76 -1.34
N ALA A 90 -11.85 14.79 -1.59
CA ALA A 90 -12.42 15.33 -2.82
C ALA A 90 -12.92 16.75 -2.57
N MET A 91 -12.49 17.71 -3.39
CA MET A 91 -13.01 19.08 -3.42
C MET A 91 -13.60 19.35 -4.81
N GLY A 92 -14.91 19.10 -4.96
CA GLY A 92 -15.56 19.10 -6.27
C GLY A 92 -15.10 17.91 -7.11
N TYR A 93 -14.47 18.18 -8.26
CA TYR A 93 -13.86 17.16 -9.13
C TYR A 93 -12.36 16.97 -8.90
N GLU A 94 -11.76 17.75 -7.98
CA GLU A 94 -10.32 17.75 -7.73
C GLU A 94 -9.94 16.78 -6.60
N LEU A 95 -8.87 16.01 -6.82
CA LEU A 95 -8.29 15.10 -5.84
C LEU A 95 -7.23 15.83 -5.02
N ILE A 96 -7.35 15.74 -3.71
CA ILE A 96 -6.36 16.31 -2.78
C ILE A 96 -5.91 15.21 -1.82
N CYS A 97 -4.60 15.03 -1.71
CA CYS A 97 -4.00 14.17 -0.71
C CYS A 97 -3.56 14.99 0.50
N ASP A 98 -4.16 14.74 1.65
CA ASP A 98 -3.71 15.25 2.94
C ASP A 98 -2.54 14.39 3.41
N CYS A 99 -1.32 14.87 3.15
CA CYS A 99 -0.11 14.16 3.48
C CYS A 99 0.11 14.08 4.99
N ILE A 100 0.53 12.91 5.45
CA ILE A 100 0.86 12.69 6.86
C ILE A 100 2.37 12.81 7.07
N GLY A 101 2.78 13.40 8.19
CA GLY A 101 4.19 13.48 8.58
C GLY A 101 5.06 14.25 7.58
N GLN A 102 6.11 13.59 7.08
CA GLN A 102 7.15 14.15 6.22
C GLN A 102 6.90 13.98 4.71
N TRP A 103 5.76 13.41 4.33
CA TRP A 103 5.46 13.14 2.92
C TRP A 103 4.93 14.40 2.22
N THR A 104 5.32 14.60 0.98
CA THR A 104 4.99 15.78 0.17
C THR A 104 4.69 15.41 -1.29
N GLY A 105 4.33 16.41 -2.09
CA GLY A 105 3.91 16.23 -3.48
C GLY A 105 2.41 16.05 -3.61
N THR A 106 1.88 16.18 -4.84
CA THR A 106 0.44 16.10 -5.14
C THR A 106 -0.22 14.83 -4.63
N PHE A 107 0.55 13.74 -4.58
CA PHE A 107 0.10 12.43 -4.18
C PHE A 107 0.79 11.92 -2.91
N CYS A 108 1.54 12.76 -2.18
CA CYS A 108 2.32 12.36 -1.01
C CYS A 108 3.39 11.28 -1.31
N GLN A 109 3.91 11.27 -2.54
CA GLN A 109 4.91 10.32 -3.02
C GLN A 109 6.35 10.73 -2.68
N GLU A 110 6.57 11.98 -2.30
CA GLU A 110 7.90 12.55 -2.09
C GLU A 110 8.21 12.64 -0.60
N SER A 111 9.49 12.55 -0.26
CA SER A 111 10.02 12.86 1.06
C SER A 111 11.36 13.56 0.92
N GLN A 112 12.01 13.90 2.03
CA GLN A 112 13.38 14.40 1.97
C GLN A 112 14.32 13.41 1.27
N CYS A 113 14.10 12.08 1.42
CA CYS A 113 14.90 11.07 0.72
C CYS A 113 14.68 11.00 -0.80
N THR A 114 13.68 11.70 -1.34
CA THR A 114 13.50 11.79 -2.80
C THR A 114 14.58 12.65 -3.45
N SER A 115 15.19 13.58 -2.72
CA SER A 115 16.23 14.48 -3.23
C SER A 115 17.54 14.46 -2.42
N TYR A 116 17.57 13.75 -1.28
CA TYR A 116 18.76 13.62 -0.45
C TYR A 116 19.70 12.55 -1.03
N ASP A 117 20.79 12.99 -1.66
CA ASP A 117 21.78 12.10 -2.26
C ASP A 117 22.71 11.52 -1.18
N CYS A 118 22.63 10.21 -0.97
CA CYS A 118 23.51 9.47 -0.06
C CYS A 118 24.66 8.75 -0.76
N GLY A 119 24.87 8.99 -2.06
CA GLY A 119 25.88 8.27 -2.85
C GLY A 119 25.65 6.77 -2.81
N PHE A 120 26.57 6.03 -2.17
CA PHE A 120 26.47 4.57 -1.98
C PHE A 120 25.77 4.16 -0.68
N GLY A 121 25.23 5.11 0.09
CA GLY A 121 24.44 4.87 1.29
C GLY A 121 22.94 4.83 1.02
N ASP A 122 22.18 4.24 1.94
CA ASP A 122 20.73 4.26 1.92
C ASP A 122 20.21 5.51 2.62
N CYS A 123 19.29 6.24 2.01
CA CYS A 123 18.60 7.33 2.71
C CYS A 123 17.51 6.77 3.61
N TYR A 124 17.46 7.25 4.86
CA TYR A 124 16.37 6.98 5.77
C TYR A 124 15.88 8.28 6.42
N ILE A 125 14.62 8.31 6.81
CA ILE A 125 14.05 9.44 7.57
C ILE A 125 14.09 9.10 9.06
N GLU A 126 14.73 9.97 9.85
CA GLU A 126 14.77 9.84 11.31
C GLU A 126 13.35 10.05 11.90
N PRO A 127 12.80 9.07 12.65
CA PRO A 127 11.40 9.10 13.08
C PRO A 127 11.09 10.18 14.13
N VAL A 128 12.11 10.75 14.77
CA VAL A 128 11.94 11.73 15.86
C VAL A 128 11.77 13.16 15.33
N ASN A 129 12.59 13.57 14.37
CA ASN A 129 12.57 14.94 13.83
C ASN A 129 12.19 15.00 12.34
N GLY A 130 12.00 13.86 11.67
CA GLY A 130 11.62 13.78 10.27
C GLY A 130 12.74 14.12 9.28
N THR A 131 14.01 14.13 9.70
CA THR A 131 15.13 14.52 8.85
C THR A 131 15.71 13.33 8.05
N ALA A 132 16.06 13.57 6.79
CA ALA A 132 16.82 12.62 6.00
C ALA A 132 18.24 12.46 6.53
N GLN A 133 18.69 11.22 6.61
CA GLN A 133 20.03 10.83 7.02
C GLN A 133 20.52 9.70 6.13
N CYS A 134 21.84 9.57 5.99
CA CYS A 134 22.46 8.50 5.22
C CYS A 134 22.92 7.35 6.13
N LEU A 135 22.52 6.13 5.79
CA LEU A 135 23.06 4.91 6.38
C LEU A 135 24.19 4.42 5.48
N CYS A 136 25.41 4.60 5.96
CA CYS A 136 26.61 4.21 5.23
C CYS A 136 27.03 2.79 5.64
N GLY A 137 27.15 1.89 4.67
CA GLY A 137 27.79 0.59 4.90
C GLY A 137 29.28 0.75 5.16
N GLU A 138 29.85 -0.11 6.03
CA GLU A 138 31.27 -0.01 6.45
C GLU A 138 32.27 0.04 5.27
N ARG A 139 31.95 -0.61 4.14
CA ARG A 139 32.80 -0.59 2.93
C ARG A 139 32.76 0.70 2.13
N TYR A 140 31.70 1.48 2.28
CA TYR A 140 31.44 2.67 1.48
C TYR A 140 31.41 3.94 2.31
N VAL A 141 31.93 3.90 3.55
CA VAL A 141 31.94 5.05 4.46
C VAL A 141 32.61 6.29 3.86
N ASN A 142 33.60 6.11 2.98
CA ASN A 142 34.29 7.21 2.29
C ASN A 142 33.56 7.72 1.03
N TYR A 143 32.50 7.03 0.60
CA TYR A 143 31.69 7.34 -0.59
C TYR A 143 30.24 7.66 -0.21
N CYS A 144 30.01 7.93 1.07
CA CYS A 144 28.75 8.27 1.68
C CYS A 144 28.95 9.63 2.38
N PRO A 145 28.11 10.63 2.10
CA PRO A 145 28.24 11.97 2.65
C PRO A 145 27.96 12.05 4.16
#